data_AF-A0A8J9UN72-F1
#
_entry.id   AF-A0A8J9UN72-F1
#
_cell.length_a   1.000
_cell.length_b   1.000
_cell.length_c   1.000
_cell.angle_alpha   90.00
_cell.angle_beta   90.00
_cell.angle_gamma   90.00
#
_symmetry.space_group_name_H-M   'P 1'
#
loop_
_entity.id
_entity.type
_entity.pdbx_description
1 polymer ?
#
loop_
_entity_poly.entity_id
_entity_poly.type
_entity_poly.pdbx_seq_one_letter_code
_entity_poly.pdbx_strand_id
1 'polypeptide(L)'
;MEIQRRGGPSFLTYWIFLLQMLGSARHGAEGHGRLMDPPARNSMWRFGFPNPVNYNDNELFCGGYAVQWEQNGGRCGVCGDAENLNVPRPHEAGGMYGKGIITRHYSVGQEIEVEIELTANHLGTFVMKLCPNNNPKQEATQECFDRYPLYISGTREDRFLIPLDTAKKDTFRYRVRLPAYVTCTQCVLQWTYYTGNMWGICPNGTEAVGCGRSETFRNCADVSVVTSTGGLPPAFAGDLRRDNPFLLYYRDYSMPQNVYPLVVRDQVCVPTDGYRVIPGMLSWCETNCLRYPPNCPENLCHCPQVCEAIGELEGREGADVYCMDQCIVYPPRCPKNRCRCY
;
A
#
# COMPACT_ATOMS: atom_id res chain seq x y z
N MET A 1 -59.40 42.51 -0.57
CA MET A 1 -58.04 42.78 -0.04
C MET A 1 -57.66 41.58 0.79
N GLU A 2 -56.98 40.59 0.20
CA GLU A 2 -56.60 39.36 0.90
C GLU A 2 -55.09 39.19 0.72
N ILE A 3 -54.36 39.42 1.80
CA ILE A 3 -52.91 39.42 1.85
C ILE A 3 -52.47 37.99 2.14
N GLN A 4 -52.00 37.28 1.11
CA GLN A 4 -51.29 36.01 1.31
C GLN A 4 -49.92 36.27 1.93
N ARG A 5 -49.77 35.95 3.21
CA ARG A 5 -48.46 35.85 3.88
C ARG A 5 -47.73 34.60 3.40
N ARG A 6 -46.63 34.77 2.67
CA ARG A 6 -45.65 33.71 2.41
C ARG A 6 -44.87 33.44 3.71
N GLY A 7 -45.04 32.24 4.29
CA GLY A 7 -44.22 31.78 5.41
C GLY A 7 -42.83 31.40 4.92
N GLY A 8 -41.79 32.04 5.46
CA GLY A 8 -40.39 31.63 5.27
C GLY A 8 -40.08 30.33 6.03
N PRO A 9 -39.01 29.61 5.66
CA PRO A 9 -38.64 28.35 6.29
C PRO A 9 -38.33 28.53 7.78
N SER A 10 -38.80 27.59 8.60
CA SER A 10 -38.62 27.56 10.05
C SER A 10 -37.15 27.50 10.46
N PHE A 11 -36.78 28.09 11.60
CA PHE A 11 -35.46 27.94 12.21
C PHE A 11 -35.05 26.47 12.37
N LEU A 12 -36.02 25.56 12.58
CA LEU A 12 -35.77 24.12 12.72
C LEU A 12 -35.23 23.50 11.41
N THR A 13 -35.72 23.94 10.26
CA THR A 13 -35.22 23.51 8.94
C THR A 13 -33.77 23.95 8.70
N TYR A 14 -33.38 25.13 9.19
CA TYR A 14 -32.00 25.62 9.08
C TYR A 14 -31.01 24.78 9.90
N TRP A 15 -31.40 24.34 11.10
CA TRP A 15 -30.59 23.47 11.95
C TRP A 15 -30.47 22.04 11.42
N ILE A 16 -31.54 21.49 10.83
CA ILE A 16 -31.49 20.18 10.17
C ILE A 16 -30.56 20.21 8.95
N PHE A 17 -30.62 21.28 8.14
CA PHE A 17 -29.68 21.47 7.03
C PHE A 17 -28.22 21.63 7.51
N LEU A 18 -27.97 22.38 8.59
CA LEU A 18 -26.61 22.49 9.14
C LEU A 18 -26.09 21.15 9.70
N LEU A 19 -26.92 20.36 10.39
CA LEU A 19 -26.53 19.03 10.87
C LEU A 19 -26.30 18.03 9.73
N GLN A 20 -27.06 18.10 8.63
CA GLN A 20 -26.82 17.28 7.43
C GLN A 20 -25.52 17.66 6.71
N MET A 21 -25.14 18.95 6.73
CA MET A 21 -23.86 19.44 6.19
C MET A 21 -22.67 19.08 7.08
N LEU A 22 -22.85 19.03 8.42
CA LEU A 22 -21.82 18.58 9.37
C LEU A 22 -21.65 17.05 9.40
N GLY A 23 -22.70 16.28 9.05
CA GLY A 23 -22.63 14.82 8.92
C GLY A 23 -22.01 14.33 7.61
N SER A 24 -21.80 15.23 6.65
CA SER A 24 -21.06 14.95 5.41
C SER A 24 -19.56 15.21 5.60
N ALA A 25 -18.98 14.66 6.67
CA ALA A 25 -17.55 14.35 6.64
C ALA A 25 -17.39 13.29 5.55
N ARG A 26 -17.10 13.75 4.31
CA ARG A 26 -16.72 12.90 3.20
C ARG A 26 -15.51 12.12 3.70
N HIS A 27 -15.73 10.87 4.09
CA HIS A 27 -14.66 9.92 4.29
C HIS A 27 -14.07 9.78 2.90
N GLY A 28 -12.92 10.42 2.68
CA GLY A 28 -12.14 10.19 1.47
C GLY A 28 -11.94 8.69 1.35
N ALA A 29 -12.24 8.13 0.19
CA ALA A 29 -11.93 6.75 -0.06
C ALA A 29 -10.39 6.62 0.02
N GLU A 30 -9.94 5.73 0.90
CA GLU A 30 -8.55 5.66 1.32
C GLU A 30 -7.83 4.67 0.42
N GLY A 31 -6.70 5.11 -0.14
CA GLY A 31 -5.83 4.23 -0.88
C GLY A 31 -5.31 3.08 -0.05
N HIS A 32 -4.96 2.00 -0.73
CA HIS A 32 -4.30 0.90 -0.07
C HIS A 32 -3.31 0.29 -1.05
N GLY A 33 -2.04 0.30 -0.67
CA GLY A 33 -0.98 -0.14 -1.55
C GLY A 33 0.32 -0.44 -0.82
N ARG A 34 1.09 -1.35 -1.42
CA ARG A 34 2.37 -1.80 -0.88
C ARG A 34 3.39 -2.07 -1.98
N LEU A 35 4.65 -1.81 -1.65
CA LEU A 35 5.80 -2.23 -2.46
C LEU A 35 6.11 -3.71 -2.17
N MET A 36 6.02 -4.54 -3.21
CA MET A 36 6.19 -5.99 -3.15
C MET A 36 7.53 -6.46 -3.70
N ASP A 37 8.10 -5.79 -4.71
CA ASP A 37 9.47 -6.03 -5.15
C ASP A 37 10.19 -4.69 -5.40
N PRO A 38 11.34 -4.43 -4.73
CA PRO A 38 11.87 -5.18 -3.59
C PRO A 38 10.90 -5.19 -2.40
N PRO A 39 10.76 -6.30 -1.65
CA PRO A 39 9.87 -6.35 -0.50
C PRO A 39 10.17 -5.23 0.51
N ALA A 40 9.18 -4.40 0.79
CA ALA A 40 9.30 -3.34 1.78
C ALA A 40 9.17 -3.86 3.22
N ARG A 41 9.70 -3.11 4.18
CA ARG A 41 9.77 -3.46 5.62
C ARG A 41 8.44 -3.98 6.19
N ASN A 42 7.33 -3.36 5.77
CA ASN A 42 5.94 -3.72 6.08
C ASN A 42 5.48 -5.04 5.47
N SER A 43 5.92 -5.35 4.24
CA SER A 43 5.46 -6.52 3.46
C SER A 43 6.40 -7.72 3.53
N MET A 44 7.59 -7.56 4.12
CA MET A 44 8.63 -8.61 4.19
C MET A 44 8.12 -9.96 4.71
N TRP A 45 7.20 -9.96 5.68
CA TRP A 45 6.64 -11.18 6.25
C TRP A 45 5.88 -12.03 5.20
N ARG A 46 5.31 -11.41 4.15
CA ARG A 46 4.61 -12.11 3.04
C ARG A 46 5.52 -13.01 2.23
N PHE A 47 6.83 -12.75 2.30
CA PHE A 47 7.89 -13.50 1.62
C PHE A 47 8.67 -14.41 2.58
N GLY A 48 8.23 -14.55 3.84
CA GLY A 48 8.87 -15.42 4.83
C GLY A 48 10.07 -14.81 5.58
N PHE A 49 10.38 -13.53 5.36
CA PHE A 49 11.40 -12.85 6.16
C PHE A 49 11.00 -12.80 7.65
N PRO A 50 11.97 -12.76 8.59
CA PRO A 50 11.71 -12.77 10.04
C PRO A 50 11.24 -11.41 10.60
N ASN A 51 10.49 -10.66 9.81
CA ASN A 51 9.82 -9.44 10.25
C ASN A 51 8.52 -9.80 10.99
N PRO A 52 8.10 -9.01 12.00
CA PRO A 52 6.78 -9.17 12.58
C PRO A 52 5.71 -9.02 11.49
N VAL A 53 4.61 -9.76 11.63
CA VAL A 53 3.48 -9.70 10.70
C VAL A 53 2.79 -8.35 10.85
N ASN A 54 2.64 -7.64 9.74
CA ASN A 54 1.79 -6.46 9.63
C ASN A 54 0.65 -6.78 8.67
N TYR A 55 -0.54 -7.07 9.20
CA TYR A 55 -1.71 -7.39 8.36
C TYR A 55 -2.15 -6.19 7.51
N ASN A 56 -1.94 -4.96 8.01
CA ASN A 56 -2.25 -3.72 7.32
C ASN A 56 -1.00 -3.11 6.68
N ASP A 57 -0.16 -3.95 6.09
CA ASP A 57 1.06 -3.51 5.40
C ASP A 57 0.78 -2.66 4.14
N ASN A 58 -0.45 -2.61 3.67
CA ASN A 58 -0.93 -1.73 2.61
C ASN A 58 -1.40 -0.33 3.10
N GLU A 59 -1.35 -0.05 4.41
CA GLU A 59 -1.87 1.19 5.05
C GLU A 59 -0.76 2.13 5.54
N LEU A 60 0.40 2.19 4.86
CA LEU A 60 1.45 3.16 5.21
C LEU A 60 1.18 4.55 4.61
N PHE A 61 0.02 5.10 4.95
CA PHE A 61 -0.59 6.33 4.45
C PHE A 61 -0.32 7.59 5.29
N CYS A 62 0.84 7.69 5.94
CA CYS A 62 1.20 8.85 6.78
C CYS A 62 0.25 9.12 7.96
N GLY A 63 -0.47 8.09 8.42
CA GLY A 63 -1.52 8.16 9.45
C GLY A 63 -2.93 8.48 8.92
N GLY A 64 -3.12 8.52 7.60
CA GLY A 64 -4.36 8.89 6.94
C GLY A 64 -4.42 10.39 6.60
N TYR A 65 -5.26 10.75 5.63
CA TYR A 65 -5.33 12.10 5.07
C TYR A 65 -5.42 13.22 6.12
N ALA A 66 -6.34 13.10 7.08
CA ALA A 66 -6.57 14.14 8.09
C ALA A 66 -5.39 14.29 9.06
N VAL A 67 -4.75 13.18 9.43
CA VAL A 67 -3.56 13.21 10.30
C VAL A 67 -2.39 13.86 9.56
N GLN A 68 -2.14 13.49 8.31
CA GLN A 68 -1.08 14.08 7.50
C GLN A 68 -1.29 15.58 7.32
N TRP A 69 -2.43 16.00 6.77
CA TRP A 69 -2.60 17.37 6.29
C TRP A 69 -3.08 18.36 7.35
N GLU A 70 -3.99 17.94 8.23
CA GLU A 70 -4.60 18.86 9.20
C GLU A 70 -3.84 18.87 10.53
N GLN A 71 -3.30 17.73 10.98
CA GLN A 71 -2.56 17.65 12.24
C GLN A 71 -1.05 17.84 12.06
N ASN A 72 -0.48 17.19 11.05
CA ASN A 72 0.96 17.18 10.82
C ASN A 72 1.42 18.21 9.78
N GLY A 73 0.52 19.05 9.24
CA GLY A 73 0.86 20.11 8.29
C GLY A 73 1.46 19.60 6.98
N GLY A 74 0.99 18.45 6.51
CA GLY A 74 1.45 17.76 5.30
C GLY A 74 2.66 16.84 5.51
N ARG A 75 3.23 16.80 6.72
CA ARG A 75 4.41 15.96 7.01
C ARG A 75 4.03 14.49 7.16
N CYS A 76 4.97 13.64 6.77
CA CYS A 76 4.87 12.19 6.80
C CYS A 76 6.22 11.61 7.22
N GLY A 77 6.20 10.51 7.98
CA GLY A 77 7.41 9.77 8.30
C GLY A 77 8.17 9.30 7.06
N VAL A 78 9.46 9.03 7.23
CA VAL A 78 10.33 8.67 6.09
C VAL A 78 9.88 7.38 5.41
N CYS A 79 9.22 6.49 6.15
CA CYS A 79 8.75 5.20 5.65
C CYS A 79 7.23 5.02 5.78
N GLY A 80 6.47 6.12 5.72
CA GLY A 80 4.99 6.11 5.63
C GLY A 80 4.24 6.05 6.95
N ASP A 81 4.95 5.99 8.08
CA ASP A 81 4.38 6.17 9.41
C ASP A 81 3.84 7.60 9.61
N ALA A 82 2.89 7.77 10.52
CA ALA A 82 2.41 9.10 10.89
C ALA A 82 3.51 9.92 11.57
N GLU A 83 3.64 11.19 11.18
CA GLU A 83 4.72 12.06 11.65
C GLU A 83 4.71 12.26 13.17
N ASN A 84 3.54 12.26 13.79
CA ASN A 84 3.35 12.46 15.23
C ASN A 84 3.67 11.23 16.10
N LEU A 85 4.05 10.10 15.50
CA LEU A 85 4.53 8.94 16.26
C LEU A 85 5.92 9.19 16.86
N ASN A 86 6.20 8.54 17.98
CA ASN A 86 7.52 8.57 18.61
C ASN A 86 8.57 7.93 17.70
N VAL A 87 9.78 8.50 17.71
CA VAL A 87 10.94 7.99 16.98
C VAL A 87 11.71 6.97 17.84
N PRO A 88 12.19 5.84 17.30
CA PRO A 88 12.02 5.41 15.90
C PRO A 88 10.58 4.99 15.62
N ARG A 89 10.01 5.49 14.51
CA ARG A 89 8.68 5.07 14.08
C ARG A 89 8.73 3.59 13.65
N PRO A 90 7.59 2.87 13.64
CA PRO A 90 7.59 1.42 13.43
C PRO A 90 8.35 0.95 12.18
N HIS A 91 8.30 1.68 11.06
CA HIS A 91 8.93 1.31 9.80
C HIS A 91 10.24 2.05 9.52
N GLU A 92 10.72 2.88 10.46
CA GLU A 92 12.02 3.52 10.42
C GLU A 92 13.10 2.63 11.07
N ALA A 93 14.38 2.98 10.87
CA ALA A 93 15.55 2.26 11.34
C ALA A 93 15.52 2.14 12.87
N GLY A 94 15.64 0.91 13.36
CA GLY A 94 15.49 0.60 14.79
C GLY A 94 14.03 0.47 15.27
N GLY A 95 13.06 0.75 14.40
CA GLY A 95 11.65 0.45 14.62
C GLY A 95 11.33 -1.04 14.54
N MET A 96 10.07 -1.39 14.81
CA MET A 96 9.58 -2.78 14.83
C MET A 96 9.84 -3.53 13.51
N TYR A 97 9.68 -2.85 12.37
CA TYR A 97 9.82 -3.42 11.03
C TYR A 97 11.15 -2.99 10.35
N GLY A 98 11.77 -1.90 10.78
CA GLY A 98 13.05 -1.40 10.27
C GLY A 98 14.26 -2.14 10.85
N LYS A 99 14.36 -3.45 10.57
CA LYS A 99 15.43 -4.33 11.07
C LYS A 99 16.74 -4.30 10.27
N GLY A 100 16.78 -3.58 9.14
CA GLY A 100 17.95 -3.48 8.26
C GLY A 100 18.30 -4.77 7.52
N ILE A 101 17.31 -5.63 7.27
CA ILE A 101 17.47 -6.88 6.51
C ILE A 101 17.45 -6.54 5.02
N ILE A 102 18.54 -6.86 4.32
CA ILE A 102 18.66 -6.65 2.87
C ILE A 102 17.72 -7.63 2.14
N THR A 103 16.77 -7.10 1.37
CA THR A 103 15.75 -7.88 0.66
C THR A 103 16.10 -8.17 -0.79
N ARG A 104 17.02 -7.41 -1.37
CA ARG A 104 17.59 -7.58 -2.72
C ARG A 104 19.03 -7.10 -2.82
N HIS A 105 19.80 -7.74 -3.70
CA HIS A 105 21.15 -7.33 -4.07
C HIS A 105 21.18 -6.92 -5.55
N TYR A 106 21.66 -5.71 -5.82
CA TYR A 106 21.72 -5.15 -7.16
C TYR A 106 23.13 -4.73 -7.54
N SER A 107 23.35 -4.51 -8.83
CA SER A 107 24.56 -3.92 -9.37
C SER A 107 24.35 -2.44 -9.71
N VAL A 108 25.41 -1.65 -9.69
CA VAL A 108 25.38 -0.24 -10.11
C VAL A 108 24.78 -0.09 -11.52
N GLY A 109 23.89 0.90 -11.70
CA GLY A 109 23.27 1.17 -13.00
C GLY A 109 22.24 0.14 -13.47
N GLN A 110 21.96 -0.92 -12.69
CA GLN A 110 21.02 -1.97 -13.06
C GLN A 110 19.60 -1.41 -13.26
N GLU A 111 18.93 -1.88 -14.32
CA GLU A 111 17.48 -1.73 -14.46
C GLU A 111 16.81 -2.82 -13.64
N ILE A 112 16.10 -2.41 -12.59
CA ILE A 112 15.41 -3.32 -11.67
C ILE A 112 13.92 -3.32 -11.97
N GLU A 113 13.29 -4.48 -11.87
CA GLU A 113 11.84 -4.58 -11.87
C GLU A 113 11.30 -4.20 -10.48
N VAL A 114 10.21 -3.45 -10.49
CA VAL A 114 9.49 -3.01 -9.31
C VAL A 114 8.09 -3.57 -9.40
N GLU A 115 7.63 -4.19 -8.33
CA GLU A 115 6.25 -4.66 -8.20
C GLU A 115 5.54 -3.90 -7.09
N ILE A 116 4.43 -3.24 -7.43
CA ILE A 116 3.53 -2.58 -6.48
C ILE A 116 2.18 -3.27 -6.55
N GLU A 117 1.62 -3.59 -5.40
CA GLU A 117 0.27 -4.12 -5.29
C GLU A 117 -0.63 -3.05 -4.68
N LEU A 118 -1.63 -2.59 -5.43
CA LEU A 118 -2.70 -1.74 -4.90
C LEU A 118 -3.91 -2.61 -4.60
N THR A 119 -4.26 -2.75 -3.33
CA THR A 119 -5.48 -3.44 -2.90
C THR A 119 -6.72 -2.55 -3.02
N ALA A 120 -6.53 -1.23 -3.01
CA ALA A 120 -7.50 -0.23 -3.42
C ALA A 120 -6.80 0.83 -4.28
N ASN A 121 -7.09 0.85 -5.57
CA ASN A 121 -6.47 1.72 -6.58
C ASN A 121 -7.24 3.02 -6.72
N HIS A 122 -6.60 4.13 -6.34
CA HIS A 122 -7.16 5.49 -6.43
C HIS A 122 -6.47 6.34 -7.49
N LEU A 123 -5.89 5.69 -8.49
CA LEU A 123 -5.14 6.32 -9.58
C LEU A 123 -4.04 7.26 -9.05
N GLY A 124 -3.45 8.11 -9.89
CA GLY A 124 -2.39 9.02 -9.48
C GLY A 124 -1.01 8.51 -9.89
N THR A 125 0.00 8.70 -9.05
CA THR A 125 1.40 8.49 -9.46
C THR A 125 2.28 7.81 -8.43
N PHE A 126 3.20 6.97 -8.91
CA PHE A 126 4.28 6.40 -8.11
C PHE A 126 5.59 7.14 -8.36
N VAL A 127 6.35 7.36 -7.30
CA VAL A 127 7.71 7.90 -7.31
C VAL A 127 8.62 6.96 -6.56
N MET A 128 9.82 6.73 -7.07
CA MET A 128 10.85 5.95 -6.38
C MET A 128 12.14 6.73 -6.23
N LYS A 129 12.73 6.62 -5.04
CA LYS A 129 13.99 7.26 -4.68
C LYS A 129 14.89 6.27 -3.94
N LEU A 130 16.18 6.52 -3.97
CA LEU A 130 17.20 5.73 -3.29
C LEU A 130 17.95 6.60 -2.27
N CYS A 131 18.35 6.04 -1.14
CA CYS A 131 19.32 6.67 -0.24
C CYS A 131 20.46 5.70 0.09
N PRO A 132 21.73 6.02 -0.23
CA PRO A 132 22.89 5.22 0.17
C PRO A 132 23.24 5.42 1.66
N ASN A 133 22.47 4.80 2.54
CA ASN A 133 22.48 5.04 3.98
C ASN A 133 23.65 4.37 4.72
N ASN A 134 24.02 3.13 4.36
CA ASN A 134 25.14 2.35 4.90
C ASN A 134 25.16 2.10 6.42
N ASN A 135 24.09 2.45 7.13
CA ASN A 135 23.96 2.21 8.56
C ASN A 135 22.50 1.82 8.91
N PRO A 136 22.20 0.53 9.09
CA PRO A 136 20.84 0.07 9.36
C PRO A 136 20.26 0.55 10.70
N LYS A 137 21.06 1.16 11.58
CA LYS A 137 20.61 1.73 12.86
C LYS A 137 20.32 3.23 12.79
N GLN A 138 20.58 3.85 11.64
CA GLN A 138 20.34 5.28 11.41
C GLN A 138 19.31 5.42 10.30
N GLU A 139 18.27 6.20 10.56
CA GLU A 139 17.22 6.42 9.55
C GLU A 139 17.75 7.29 8.41
N ALA A 140 17.36 6.94 7.18
CA ALA A 140 17.66 7.73 6.01
C ALA A 140 16.87 9.05 6.10
N THR A 141 17.41 10.13 5.54
CA THR A 141 16.71 11.43 5.56
C THR A 141 16.05 11.71 4.22
N GLN A 142 14.98 12.52 4.21
CA GLN A 142 14.33 12.90 2.96
C GLN A 142 15.30 13.62 2.01
N GLU A 143 16.22 14.41 2.55
CA GLU A 143 17.27 15.11 1.78
C GLU A 143 18.25 14.14 1.11
N CYS A 144 18.41 12.92 1.64
CA CYS A 144 19.20 11.88 0.99
C CYS A 144 18.43 11.31 -0.22
N PHE A 145 17.16 10.95 -0.03
CA PHE A 145 16.31 10.44 -1.10
C PHE A 145 16.17 11.43 -2.26
N ASP A 146 15.99 12.71 -1.94
CA ASP A 146 15.78 13.76 -2.93
C ASP A 146 16.99 13.99 -3.85
N ARG A 147 18.18 13.51 -3.46
CA ARG A 147 19.39 13.54 -4.31
C ARG A 147 19.46 12.39 -5.32
N TYR A 148 18.72 11.30 -5.11
CA TYR A 148 18.78 10.11 -5.96
C TYR A 148 17.37 9.63 -6.38
N PRO A 149 16.65 10.42 -7.19
CA PRO A 149 15.44 9.94 -7.84
C PRO A 149 15.76 8.79 -8.81
N LEU A 150 14.84 7.83 -8.91
CA LEU A 150 14.96 6.72 -9.85
C LEU A 150 14.03 6.95 -11.04
N TYR A 151 14.61 6.93 -12.24
CA TYR A 151 13.88 7.15 -13.48
C TYR A 151 13.33 5.83 -14.02
N ILE A 152 12.15 5.91 -14.64
CA ILE A 152 11.54 4.79 -15.35
C ILE A 152 12.44 4.40 -16.53
N SER A 153 12.70 3.11 -16.66
CA SER A 153 13.60 2.59 -17.69
C SER A 153 13.05 2.89 -19.09
N GLY A 154 13.91 3.42 -19.96
CA GLY A 154 13.51 3.84 -21.31
C GLY A 154 12.88 5.23 -21.41
N THR A 155 12.68 5.95 -20.30
CA THR A 155 12.13 7.31 -20.30
C THR A 155 13.03 8.30 -19.54
N ARG A 156 12.61 9.57 -19.45
CA ARG A 156 13.23 10.59 -18.59
C ARG A 156 12.33 10.96 -17.41
N GLU A 157 11.27 10.18 -17.19
CA GLU A 157 10.28 10.44 -16.15
C GLU A 157 10.65 9.71 -14.86
N ASP A 158 10.50 10.38 -13.72
CA ASP A 158 10.66 9.82 -12.37
C ASP A 158 9.30 9.53 -11.70
N ARG A 159 8.21 9.76 -12.45
CA ARG A 159 6.82 9.56 -12.04
C ARG A 159 6.15 8.54 -12.94
N PHE A 160 5.73 7.42 -12.37
CA PHE A 160 4.90 6.45 -13.07
C PHE A 160 3.43 6.86 -12.91
N LEU A 161 2.77 7.19 -14.02
CA LEU A 161 1.35 7.49 -14.05
C LEU A 161 0.54 6.19 -14.12
N ILE A 162 -0.37 5.99 -13.18
CA ILE A 162 -1.28 4.85 -13.21
C ILE A 162 -2.27 5.02 -14.38
N PRO A 163 -2.37 4.05 -15.32
CA PRO A 163 -3.34 4.12 -16.41
C PRO A 163 -4.79 4.20 -15.89
N LEU A 164 -5.62 4.98 -16.58
CA LEU A 164 -7.00 5.27 -16.15
C LEU A 164 -7.95 4.06 -16.30
N ASP A 165 -7.59 3.07 -17.12
CA ASP A 165 -8.34 1.85 -17.42
C ASP A 165 -7.99 0.67 -16.49
N THR A 166 -7.28 0.94 -15.39
CA THR A 166 -6.85 -0.08 -14.43
C THR A 166 -7.97 -0.54 -13.51
N ALA A 167 -7.85 -1.76 -13.00
CA ALA A 167 -8.83 -2.32 -12.08
C ALA A 167 -8.75 -1.65 -10.69
N LYS A 168 -9.83 -1.79 -9.90
CA LYS A 168 -9.93 -1.30 -8.51
C LYS A 168 -8.88 -1.93 -7.58
N LYS A 169 -8.42 -3.13 -7.90
CA LYS A 169 -7.27 -3.82 -7.31
C LYS A 169 -6.39 -4.27 -8.46
N ASP A 170 -5.10 -3.96 -8.40
CA ASP A 170 -4.18 -4.29 -9.48
C ASP A 170 -2.73 -4.41 -8.99
N THR A 171 -1.91 -5.10 -9.78
CA THR A 171 -0.46 -5.21 -9.57
C THR A 171 0.28 -4.53 -10.70
N PHE A 172 1.01 -3.47 -10.37
CA PHE A 172 1.81 -2.70 -11.31
C PHE A 172 3.24 -3.22 -11.32
N ARG A 173 3.71 -3.59 -12.51
CA ARG A 173 5.11 -3.96 -12.76
C ARG A 173 5.72 -3.00 -13.76
N TYR A 174 6.80 -2.36 -13.38
CA TYR A 174 7.59 -1.49 -14.25
C TYR A 174 9.06 -1.53 -13.84
N ARG A 175 9.93 -0.99 -14.69
CA ARG A 175 11.37 -0.98 -14.41
C ARG A 175 11.86 0.41 -14.10
N VAL A 176 12.74 0.52 -13.12
CA VAL A 176 13.47 1.76 -12.80
C VAL A 176 14.98 1.52 -12.88
N ARG A 177 15.73 2.56 -13.17
CA ARG A 177 17.19 2.48 -13.29
C ARG A 177 17.87 2.97 -12.01
N LEU A 178 18.73 2.13 -11.43
CA LEU A 178 19.59 2.53 -10.31
C LEU A 178 20.69 3.51 -10.77
N PRO A 179 21.19 4.40 -9.91
CA PRO A 179 22.25 5.32 -10.29
C PRO A 179 23.56 4.57 -10.62
N ALA A 180 24.22 4.97 -11.71
CA ALA A 180 25.40 4.27 -12.25
C ALA A 180 26.67 4.33 -11.37
N TYR A 181 26.70 5.25 -10.39
CA TYR A 181 27.89 5.51 -9.56
C TYR A 181 27.61 5.44 -8.06
N VAL A 182 26.46 4.89 -7.66
CA VAL A 182 26.06 4.77 -6.26
C VAL A 182 26.21 3.33 -5.82
N THR A 183 27.01 3.11 -4.78
CA THR A 183 27.14 1.82 -4.10
C THR A 183 26.77 1.97 -2.64
N CYS A 184 26.28 0.89 -2.05
CA CYS A 184 25.88 0.87 -0.65
C CYS A 184 25.81 -0.57 -0.15
N THR A 185 26.27 -0.77 1.09
CA THR A 185 26.07 -2.01 1.85
C THR A 185 24.63 -2.15 2.33
N GLN A 186 24.00 -1.01 2.62
CA GLN A 186 22.57 -0.91 2.89
C GLN A 186 22.07 0.42 2.31
N CYS A 187 21.33 0.34 1.22
CA CYS A 187 20.51 1.42 0.71
C CYS A 187 19.08 1.27 1.23
N VAL A 188 18.38 2.39 1.30
CA VAL A 188 16.93 2.40 1.44
C VAL A 188 16.33 2.82 0.09
N LEU A 189 15.38 2.05 -0.42
CA LEU A 189 14.49 2.44 -1.51
C LEU A 189 13.19 2.98 -0.90
N GLN A 190 12.80 4.19 -1.27
CA GLN A 190 11.54 4.81 -0.86
C GLN A 190 10.60 4.82 -2.05
N TRP A 191 9.53 4.02 -1.98
CA TRP A 191 8.39 4.15 -2.86
C TRP A 191 7.39 5.14 -2.23
N THR A 192 6.92 6.10 -3.01
CA THR A 192 5.84 7.02 -2.62
C THR A 192 4.72 6.96 -3.64
N TYR A 193 3.49 6.80 -3.18
CA TYR A 193 2.28 6.86 -3.98
C TYR A 193 1.47 8.09 -3.60
N TYR A 194 1.19 8.93 -4.59
CA TYR A 194 0.30 10.07 -4.48
C TYR A 194 -1.02 9.72 -5.17
N THR A 195 -2.10 9.62 -4.40
CA THR A 195 -3.43 9.27 -4.95
C THR A 195 -3.96 10.35 -5.90
N GLY A 196 -4.78 9.94 -6.87
CA GLY A 196 -5.36 10.80 -7.90
C GLY A 196 -6.85 11.06 -7.75
N ASN A 197 -7.49 10.57 -6.68
CA ASN A 197 -8.94 10.62 -6.46
C ASN A 197 -9.40 11.85 -5.65
N MET A 198 -8.49 12.67 -5.14
CA MET A 198 -8.82 13.82 -4.31
C MET A 198 -9.26 15.02 -5.16
N TRP A 199 -10.34 15.70 -4.74
CA TRP A 199 -10.76 16.98 -5.34
C TRP A 199 -10.03 18.13 -4.66
N GLY A 200 -9.44 19.03 -5.44
CA GLY A 200 -8.78 20.20 -4.89
C GLY A 200 -8.43 21.26 -5.92
N ILE A 201 -7.79 22.33 -5.44
CA ILE A 201 -7.36 23.46 -6.26
C ILE A 201 -6.06 23.09 -6.97
N CYS A 202 -6.09 23.15 -8.30
CA CYS A 202 -4.96 22.95 -9.19
C CYS A 202 -4.01 24.18 -9.21
N PRO A 203 -2.77 24.06 -9.70
CA PRO A 203 -1.81 25.19 -9.72
C PRO A 203 -2.27 26.43 -10.50
N ASN A 204 -3.16 26.24 -11.47
CA ASN A 204 -3.77 27.31 -12.27
C ASN A 204 -5.00 27.95 -11.58
N GLY A 205 -5.33 27.55 -10.35
CA GLY A 205 -6.47 28.05 -9.58
C GLY A 205 -7.82 27.39 -9.91
N THR A 206 -7.90 26.46 -10.86
CA THR A 206 -9.13 25.70 -11.12
C THR A 206 -9.30 24.57 -10.12
N GLU A 207 -10.50 24.03 -9.98
CA GLU A 207 -10.73 22.84 -9.15
C GLU A 207 -11.00 21.60 -10.02
N ALA A 208 -10.35 20.49 -9.68
CA ALA A 208 -10.55 19.21 -10.37
C ALA A 208 -10.18 18.03 -9.46
N VAL A 209 -10.63 16.83 -9.84
CA VAL A 209 -10.13 15.56 -9.31
C VAL A 209 -8.65 15.38 -9.69
N GLY A 210 -7.85 14.90 -8.75
CA GLY A 210 -6.40 14.74 -8.90
C GLY A 210 -5.59 16.01 -8.57
N CYS A 211 -6.27 17.09 -8.15
CA CYS A 211 -5.63 18.34 -7.74
C CYS A 211 -5.67 18.53 -6.22
N GLY A 212 -4.83 19.44 -5.73
CA GLY A 212 -4.71 19.75 -4.32
C GLY A 212 -3.86 18.75 -3.53
N ARG A 213 -4.24 18.53 -2.28
CA ARG A 213 -3.53 17.65 -1.35
C ARG A 213 -3.95 16.21 -1.64
N SER A 214 -3.00 15.35 -1.99
CA SER A 214 -3.24 13.93 -2.17
C SER A 214 -3.06 13.19 -0.85
N GLU A 215 -3.75 12.05 -0.72
CA GLU A 215 -3.31 11.05 0.25
C GLU A 215 -1.99 10.46 -0.23
N THR A 216 -1.10 10.20 0.73
CA THR A 216 0.27 9.78 0.44
C THR A 216 0.57 8.46 1.11
N PHE A 217 0.97 7.46 0.34
CA PHE A 217 1.53 6.21 0.87
C PHE A 217 3.02 6.19 0.66
N ARG A 218 3.74 5.61 1.61
CA ARG A 218 5.18 5.50 1.50
C ARG A 218 5.69 4.20 2.10
N ASN A 219 6.54 3.49 1.38
CA ASN A 219 7.18 2.27 1.89
C ASN A 219 8.69 2.37 1.71
N CYS A 220 9.42 1.70 2.61
CA CYS A 220 10.87 1.59 2.55
C CYS A 220 11.29 0.13 2.38
N ALA A 221 12.21 -0.14 1.46
CA ALA A 221 12.86 -1.44 1.29
C ALA A 221 14.37 -1.29 1.46
N ASP A 222 14.98 -2.19 2.23
CA ASP A 222 16.42 -2.21 2.45
C ASP A 222 17.10 -3.11 1.40
N VAL A 223 18.00 -2.56 0.59
CA VAL A 223 18.68 -3.27 -0.52
C VAL A 223 20.18 -3.01 -0.50
N SER A 224 20.97 -3.78 -1.24
CA SER A 224 22.40 -3.47 -1.44
C SER A 224 22.70 -3.21 -2.91
N VAL A 225 23.67 -2.33 -3.17
CA VAL A 225 24.13 -2.01 -4.53
C VAL A 225 25.65 -2.12 -4.57
N VAL A 226 26.16 -3.08 -5.34
CA VAL A 226 27.59 -3.40 -5.46
C VAL A 226 28.13 -3.04 -6.84
N THR A 227 29.46 -2.90 -6.94
CA THR A 227 30.11 -2.68 -8.24
C THR A 227 30.02 -3.92 -9.12
N SER A 228 29.82 -3.71 -10.43
CA SER A 228 29.86 -4.77 -11.44
C SER A 228 31.30 -5.16 -11.74
N THR A 229 32.01 -5.80 -10.81
CA THR A 229 33.38 -6.29 -11.09
C THR A 229 33.34 -7.48 -12.06
N GLY A 230 33.54 -7.19 -13.36
CA GLY A 230 34.32 -7.99 -14.32
C GLY A 230 33.90 -9.42 -14.66
N GLY A 231 32.86 -9.98 -14.07
CA GLY A 231 32.32 -11.28 -14.45
C GLY A 231 30.86 -11.32 -14.11
N LEU A 232 30.00 -11.09 -15.10
CA LEU A 232 28.57 -11.34 -15.01
C LEU A 232 28.40 -12.81 -14.57
N PRO A 233 27.99 -13.11 -13.32
CA PRO A 233 27.24 -14.33 -13.15
C PRO A 233 25.98 -14.12 -14.00
N PRO A 234 25.57 -15.07 -14.84
CA PRO A 234 24.33 -14.93 -15.55
C PRO A 234 23.19 -14.60 -14.56
N ALA A 235 22.16 -13.86 -14.98
CA ALA A 235 20.98 -13.58 -14.16
C ALA A 235 20.28 -14.84 -13.59
N PHE A 236 20.68 -16.03 -14.05
CA PHE A 236 20.25 -17.34 -13.57
C PHE A 236 21.22 -18.01 -12.57
N ALA A 237 22.38 -17.43 -12.27
CA ALA A 237 23.35 -17.94 -11.31
C ALA A 237 23.00 -17.52 -9.87
N GLY A 238 21.87 -18.03 -9.36
CA GLY A 238 21.66 -18.18 -7.91
C GLY A 238 21.15 -16.99 -7.10
N ASP A 239 20.73 -15.88 -7.71
CA ASP A 239 20.30 -14.66 -6.97
C ASP A 239 19.10 -14.88 -6.03
N LEU A 240 18.12 -15.68 -6.44
CA LEU A 240 16.90 -15.91 -5.65
C LEU A 240 17.15 -16.57 -4.28
N ARG A 241 18.18 -17.43 -4.14
CA ARG A 241 18.56 -18.04 -2.85
C ARG A 241 19.44 -17.13 -2.00
N ARG A 242 20.09 -16.14 -2.62
CA ARG A 242 20.97 -15.19 -1.93
C ARG A 242 20.18 -14.06 -1.29
N ASP A 243 19.11 -13.63 -1.94
CA ASP A 243 18.27 -12.52 -1.48
C ASP A 243 17.39 -12.88 -0.29
N ASN A 244 16.78 -14.07 -0.29
CA ASN A 244 15.90 -14.51 0.79
C ASN A 244 16.08 -16.01 1.09
N PRO A 245 16.87 -16.38 2.12
CA PRO A 245 17.06 -17.77 2.50
C PRO A 245 15.80 -18.43 3.10
N PHE A 246 14.77 -17.65 3.45
CA PHE A 246 13.51 -18.14 4.01
C PHE A 246 12.41 -18.33 2.94
N LEU A 247 12.66 -17.95 1.69
CA LEU A 247 11.69 -18.07 0.62
C LEU A 247 11.42 -19.54 0.31
N LEU A 248 10.19 -19.97 0.56
CA LEU A 248 9.69 -21.27 0.15
C LEU A 248 9.23 -21.20 -1.30
N TYR A 249 9.22 -22.36 -1.95
CA TYR A 249 8.74 -22.49 -3.32
C TYR A 249 7.74 -23.63 -3.43
N TYR A 250 6.71 -23.43 -4.23
CA TYR A 250 5.82 -24.51 -4.65
C TYR A 250 6.26 -25.08 -5.98
N ARG A 251 6.13 -26.39 -6.10
CA ARG A 251 6.31 -27.11 -7.35
C ARG A 251 4.95 -27.59 -7.82
N ASP A 252 4.57 -27.20 -9.02
CA ASP A 252 3.39 -27.76 -9.64
C ASP A 252 3.68 -29.21 -10.05
N TYR A 253 2.90 -30.17 -9.53
CA TYR A 253 3.04 -31.58 -9.87
C TYR A 253 2.66 -31.87 -11.33
N SER A 254 1.79 -31.06 -11.94
CA SER A 254 1.40 -31.17 -13.34
C SER A 254 2.45 -30.56 -14.29
N MET A 255 3.25 -29.61 -13.80
CA MET A 255 4.33 -28.95 -14.54
C MET A 255 5.62 -28.94 -13.69
N PRO A 256 6.31 -30.09 -13.55
CA PRO A 256 7.39 -30.27 -12.59
C PRO A 256 8.65 -29.41 -12.82
N GLN A 257 8.73 -28.69 -13.95
CA GLN A 257 9.79 -27.73 -14.25
C GLN A 257 9.46 -26.30 -13.75
N ASN A 258 8.20 -26.02 -13.43
CA ASN A 258 7.76 -24.72 -12.95
C ASN A 258 7.76 -24.70 -11.43
N VAL A 259 8.66 -23.87 -10.88
CA VAL A 259 8.80 -23.63 -9.46
C VAL A 259 8.45 -22.16 -9.21
N TYR A 260 7.46 -21.92 -8.35
CA TYR A 260 6.97 -20.57 -8.06
C TYR A 260 7.32 -20.17 -6.63
N PRO A 261 7.78 -18.92 -6.38
CA PRO A 261 8.02 -18.45 -5.03
C PRO A 261 6.69 -18.36 -4.27
N LEU A 262 6.66 -18.86 -3.04
CA LEU A 262 5.53 -18.66 -2.15
C LEU A 262 5.54 -17.22 -1.65
N VAL A 263 4.48 -16.48 -2.00
CA VAL A 263 4.20 -15.12 -1.53
C VAL A 263 2.75 -15.07 -1.03
N VAL A 264 2.54 -14.64 0.20
CA VAL A 264 1.19 -14.46 0.77
C VAL A 264 0.59 -13.16 0.26
N ARG A 265 -0.35 -13.23 -0.68
CA ARG A 265 -0.99 -12.05 -1.29
C ARG A 265 -2.35 -11.69 -0.68
N ASP A 266 -2.96 -12.61 0.04
CA ASP A 266 -4.24 -12.39 0.71
C ASP A 266 -4.12 -11.26 1.74
N GLN A 267 -5.10 -10.37 1.75
CA GLN A 267 -5.10 -9.20 2.63
C GLN A 267 -5.83 -9.47 3.95
N VAL A 268 -6.96 -10.16 3.87
CA VAL A 268 -7.78 -10.54 5.02
C VAL A 268 -8.38 -11.91 4.75
N CYS A 269 -8.53 -12.71 5.81
CA CYS A 269 -9.19 -14.01 5.73
C CYS A 269 -10.25 -14.13 6.82
N VAL A 270 -11.47 -14.40 6.40
CA VAL A 270 -12.64 -14.48 7.28
C VAL A 270 -13.18 -15.90 7.35
N PRO A 271 -13.90 -16.27 8.43
CA PRO A 271 -14.55 -17.56 8.51
C PRO A 271 -15.66 -17.70 7.47
N THR A 272 -15.84 -18.91 6.94
CA THR A 272 -17.02 -19.23 6.13
C THR A 272 -18.30 -19.10 6.97
N ASP A 273 -19.46 -19.01 6.31
CA ASP A 273 -20.73 -18.72 6.99
C ASP A 273 -21.08 -19.72 8.10
N GLY A 274 -20.65 -20.99 7.99
CA GLY A 274 -20.87 -22.01 9.00
C GLY A 274 -20.04 -21.82 10.28
N TYR A 275 -18.89 -21.15 10.20
CA TYR A 275 -17.94 -21.01 11.31
C TYR A 275 -17.89 -19.58 11.88
N ARG A 276 -18.58 -18.61 11.25
CA ARG A 276 -18.56 -17.19 11.65
C ARG A 276 -19.06 -16.88 13.07
N VAL A 277 -19.89 -17.77 13.64
CA VAL A 277 -20.45 -17.59 15.00
C VAL A 277 -19.52 -18.08 16.10
N ILE A 278 -18.44 -18.78 15.74
CA ILE A 278 -17.49 -19.34 16.71
C ILE A 278 -16.55 -18.22 17.19
N PRO A 279 -16.49 -17.94 18.50
CA PRO A 279 -15.57 -16.94 19.05
C PRO A 279 -14.11 -17.24 18.68
N GLY A 280 -13.38 -16.21 18.26
CA GLY A 280 -11.96 -16.33 17.87
C GLY A 280 -11.72 -16.87 16.46
N MET A 281 -12.75 -17.33 15.74
CA MET A 281 -12.57 -17.90 14.40
C MET A 281 -12.04 -16.88 13.39
N LEU A 282 -12.42 -15.59 13.53
CA LEU A 282 -11.88 -14.51 12.70
C LEU A 282 -10.35 -14.41 12.84
N SER A 283 -9.84 -14.34 14.08
CA SER A 283 -8.40 -14.30 14.33
C SER A 283 -7.74 -15.61 13.90
N TRP A 284 -8.40 -16.75 14.05
CA TRP A 284 -7.86 -18.04 13.61
C TRP A 284 -7.68 -18.07 12.08
N CYS A 285 -8.67 -17.63 11.31
CA CYS A 285 -8.59 -17.54 9.86
C CYS A 285 -7.51 -16.57 9.43
N GLU A 286 -7.50 -15.35 9.98
CA GLU A 286 -6.47 -14.36 9.68
C GLU A 286 -5.07 -14.92 9.93
N THR A 287 -4.82 -15.44 11.12
CA THR A 287 -3.50 -15.93 11.50
C THR A 287 -3.10 -17.18 10.73
N ASN A 288 -3.99 -18.16 10.54
CA ASN A 288 -3.59 -19.42 9.91
C ASN A 288 -3.53 -19.32 8.38
N CYS A 289 -4.45 -18.58 7.76
CA CYS A 289 -4.44 -18.41 6.32
C CYS A 289 -3.27 -17.52 5.86
N LEU A 290 -2.93 -16.48 6.63
CA LEU A 290 -1.84 -15.58 6.26
C LEU A 290 -0.48 -15.95 6.87
N ARG A 291 -0.37 -17.02 7.67
CA ARG A 291 0.96 -17.46 8.14
C ARG A 291 1.84 -17.88 6.96
N TYR A 292 3.15 -17.95 7.19
CA TYR A 292 4.11 -18.43 6.19
C TYR A 292 4.73 -19.78 6.63
N PRO A 293 4.44 -20.92 5.98
CA PRO A 293 3.52 -21.10 4.85
C PRO A 293 2.03 -21.15 5.25
N PRO A 294 1.12 -20.68 4.37
CA PRO A 294 -0.33 -20.65 4.63
C PRO A 294 -0.93 -21.99 5.05
N ASN A 295 -1.93 -21.93 5.92
CA ASN A 295 -2.82 -23.03 6.25
C ASN A 295 -4.26 -22.54 6.29
N CYS A 296 -4.88 -22.52 5.10
CA CYS A 296 -6.22 -22.00 4.90
C CYS A 296 -7.16 -23.09 4.35
N PRO A 297 -7.75 -23.93 5.22
CA PRO A 297 -8.76 -24.88 4.78
C PRO A 297 -10.00 -24.15 4.24
N GLU A 298 -10.31 -24.36 2.95
CA GLU A 298 -11.37 -23.65 2.22
C GLU A 298 -12.78 -23.86 2.82
N ASN A 299 -13.01 -24.96 3.53
CA ASN A 299 -14.27 -25.22 4.21
C ASN A 299 -14.44 -24.40 5.50
N LEU A 300 -13.34 -23.91 6.09
CA LEU A 300 -13.33 -23.15 7.34
C LEU A 300 -13.16 -21.65 7.10
N CYS A 301 -12.29 -21.27 6.19
CA CYS A 301 -11.91 -19.88 5.94
C CYS A 301 -11.95 -19.54 4.46
N HIS A 302 -12.21 -18.27 4.17
CA HIS A 302 -12.20 -17.71 2.83
C HIS A 302 -11.52 -16.34 2.87
N CYS A 303 -10.67 -16.05 1.88
CA CYS A 303 -9.89 -14.81 1.79
C CYS A 303 -10.39 -14.00 0.59
N PRO A 304 -11.43 -13.15 0.77
CA PRO A 304 -12.03 -12.43 -0.33
C PRO A 304 -11.03 -11.44 -0.95
N GLN A 305 -11.06 -11.34 -2.27
CA GLN A 305 -10.18 -10.44 -3.02
C GLN A 305 -10.92 -9.24 -3.58
N VAL A 306 -12.24 -9.35 -3.74
CA VAL A 306 -13.11 -8.34 -4.33
C VAL A 306 -14.33 -8.16 -3.43
N CYS A 307 -14.81 -6.92 -3.34
CA CYS A 307 -16.07 -6.59 -2.71
C CYS A 307 -16.89 -5.68 -3.61
N GLU A 308 -18.19 -5.94 -3.64
CA GLU A 308 -19.18 -5.17 -4.40
C GLU A 308 -20.21 -4.58 -3.45
N ALA A 309 -20.66 -3.38 -3.78
CA ALA A 309 -21.76 -2.70 -3.13
C ALA A 309 -23.09 -3.35 -3.51
N ILE A 310 -23.89 -3.67 -2.51
CA ILE A 310 -25.21 -4.27 -2.63
C ILE A 310 -26.25 -3.42 -1.90
N GLY A 311 -27.53 -3.66 -2.19
CA GLY A 311 -28.63 -3.00 -1.49
C GLY A 311 -28.63 -1.49 -1.76
N GLU A 312 -28.62 -0.67 -0.71
CA GLU A 312 -28.75 0.79 -0.87
C GLU A 312 -27.56 1.46 -1.56
N LEU A 313 -26.40 0.81 -1.60
CA LEU A 313 -25.18 1.31 -2.23
C LEU A 313 -24.98 0.81 -3.66
N GLU A 314 -25.78 -0.15 -4.11
CA GLU A 314 -25.65 -0.78 -5.42
C GLU A 314 -25.71 0.26 -6.55
N GLY A 315 -24.77 0.16 -7.49
CA GLY A 315 -24.67 1.04 -8.66
C GLY A 315 -24.20 2.47 -8.37
N ARG A 316 -23.90 2.84 -7.11
CA ARG A 316 -23.35 4.16 -6.79
C ARG A 316 -21.86 4.22 -7.13
N GLU A 317 -21.44 5.31 -7.75
CA GLU A 317 -20.04 5.56 -8.07
C GLU A 317 -19.18 5.55 -6.79
N GLY A 318 -18.07 4.80 -6.83
CA GLY A 318 -17.14 4.63 -5.70
C GLY A 318 -17.61 3.71 -4.57
N ALA A 319 -18.84 3.18 -4.61
CA ALA A 319 -19.37 2.37 -3.50
C ALA A 319 -18.67 1.00 -3.36
N ASP A 320 -18.26 0.37 -4.46
CA ASP A 320 -17.48 -0.87 -4.40
C ASP A 320 -16.12 -0.65 -3.75
N VAL A 321 -15.48 0.49 -4.04
CA VAL A 321 -14.19 0.87 -3.42
C VAL A 321 -14.38 1.07 -1.92
N TYR A 322 -15.44 1.77 -1.51
CA TYR A 322 -15.82 1.84 -0.09
C TYR A 322 -16.00 0.45 0.53
N CYS A 323 -16.65 -0.49 -0.15
CA CYS A 323 -16.79 -1.86 0.34
C CYS A 323 -15.44 -2.56 0.47
N MET A 324 -14.54 -2.40 -0.49
CA MET A 324 -13.18 -2.94 -0.40
C MET A 324 -12.42 -2.34 0.79
N ASP A 325 -12.46 -1.02 0.98
CA ASP A 325 -11.80 -0.33 2.09
C ASP A 325 -12.33 -0.77 3.46
N GLN A 326 -13.63 -1.09 3.57
CA GLN A 326 -14.23 -1.53 4.84
C GLN A 326 -14.12 -3.03 5.10
N CYS A 327 -14.05 -3.84 4.05
CA CYS A 327 -14.14 -5.30 4.17
C CYS A 327 -12.80 -6.02 3.96
N ILE A 328 -11.91 -5.49 3.11
CA ILE A 328 -10.59 -6.06 2.78
C ILE A 328 -9.50 -5.39 3.65
N VAL A 329 -9.77 -5.35 4.95
CA VAL A 329 -8.91 -4.74 5.98
C VAL A 329 -8.98 -5.59 7.25
N TYR A 330 -7.93 -5.56 8.08
CA TYR A 330 -7.93 -6.25 9.37
C TYR A 330 -7.92 -5.28 10.57
N PRO A 331 -8.82 -5.45 11.56
CA PRO A 331 -10.01 -6.31 11.54
C PRO A 331 -11.07 -5.75 10.57
N PRO A 332 -11.82 -6.62 9.85
CA PRO A 332 -12.79 -6.19 8.87
C PRO A 332 -13.97 -5.45 9.53
N ARG A 333 -14.37 -4.32 8.95
CA ARG A 333 -15.53 -3.50 9.36
C ARG A 333 -16.65 -3.58 8.34
N CYS A 334 -16.80 -4.75 7.74
CA CYS A 334 -17.64 -4.96 6.56
C CYS A 334 -19.15 -4.83 6.87
N PRO A 335 -19.87 -3.85 6.29
CA PRO A 335 -21.32 -3.73 6.46
C PRO A 335 -22.04 -4.76 5.58
N LYS A 336 -22.38 -5.93 6.14
CA LYS A 336 -22.91 -7.09 5.39
C LYS A 336 -24.22 -6.85 4.61
N ASN A 337 -24.99 -5.83 4.97
CA ASN A 337 -26.21 -5.45 4.26
C ASN A 337 -25.96 -4.50 3.08
N ARG A 338 -24.73 -3.99 2.94
CA ARG A 338 -24.33 -2.99 1.95
C ARG A 338 -23.15 -3.44 1.10
N CYS A 339 -22.41 -4.47 1.54
CA CYS A 339 -21.23 -4.99 0.87
C CYS A 339 -21.25 -6.52 0.83
N ARG A 340 -20.87 -7.09 -0.31
CA ARG A 340 -20.67 -8.52 -0.52
C ARG A 340 -19.25 -8.75 -1.03
N CYS A 341 -18.51 -9.67 -0.41
CA CYS A 341 -17.13 -9.98 -0.77
C CYS A 341 -16.96 -11.45 -1.15
N TYR A 342 -16.05 -11.72 -2.07
CA TYR A 342 -15.78 -13.06 -2.62
C TYR A 342 -14.34 -13.22 -3.13
#